data_AF-A0A6A5TR87-F1
#
_entry.id   AF-A0A6A5TR87-F1
#
_cell.length_a   1.000
_cell.length_b   1.000
_cell.length_c   1.000
_cell.angle_alpha   90.00
_cell.angle_beta   90.00
_cell.angle_gamma   90.00
#
_symmetry.space_group_name_H-M   'P 1'
#
loop_
_entity.id
_entity.type
_entity.pdbx_description
1 polymer ?
#
loop_
_entity_poly.entity_id
_entity_poly.type
_entity_poly.pdbx_seq_one_letter_code
_entity_poly.pdbx_strand_id
1 'polypeptide(L)'
;MATTPVDGKEIAQEGPGDVAKRDRTRRPAKYSLYFGIYIVPEGLDEGGYQGWANKNGQDVDFTDAMITTLQNGLCIDQNLIFSLGHSYGAGMSYALACARPKIFRAVAINSGANISGCSGGTSPVAMYIQHSVGDSTLPISAGRAIRDQFVKNNGCTP
;
A
#
# COMPACT_ATOMS: atom_id res chain seq x y z
N MET A 1 -26.00 -23.21 -8.14
CA MET A 1 -25.96 -21.76 -8.40
C MET A 1 -24.50 -21.36 -8.47
N ALA A 2 -23.96 -21.16 -9.68
CA ALA A 2 -22.59 -20.72 -9.87
C ALA A 2 -22.58 -19.19 -9.88
N THR A 3 -21.88 -18.58 -8.92
CA THR A 3 -21.64 -17.14 -8.90
C THR A 3 -20.65 -16.81 -10.01
N THR A 4 -21.09 -16.05 -11.01
CA THR A 4 -20.21 -15.47 -12.02
C THR A 4 -19.09 -14.65 -11.36
N PRO A 5 -17.82 -14.77 -11.78
CA PRO A 5 -16.76 -13.88 -11.33
C PRO A 5 -17.09 -12.46 -11.80
N VAL A 6 -17.17 -11.52 -10.87
CA VAL A 6 -17.21 -10.10 -11.20
C VAL A 6 -15.77 -9.71 -11.52
N ASP A 7 -15.52 -9.29 -12.76
CA ASP A 7 -14.24 -8.69 -13.18
C ASP A 7 -14.06 -7.34 -12.48
N GLY A 8 -13.77 -7.38 -11.18
CA GLY A 8 -13.50 -6.20 -10.37
C GLY A 8 -12.13 -5.63 -10.67
N LYS A 9 -12.03 -4.29 -10.67
CA LYS A 9 -10.76 -3.60 -10.83
C LYS A 9 -10.08 -3.48 -9.46
N GLU A 10 -8.78 -3.75 -9.42
CA GLU A 10 -7.97 -3.67 -8.20
C GLU A 10 -7.54 -2.23 -7.93
N ILE A 11 -7.20 -1.86 -6.69
CA ILE A 11 -6.54 -0.59 -6.38
C ILE A 11 -5.10 -0.84 -5.94
N ALA A 12 -4.14 -0.16 -6.58
CA ALA A 12 -2.76 -0.05 -6.11
C ALA A 12 -2.44 1.41 -5.80
N GLN A 13 -2.17 1.71 -4.52
CA GLN A 13 -1.63 3.00 -4.11
C GLN A 13 -0.12 2.98 -4.24
N GLU A 14 0.47 3.94 -4.97
CA GLU A 14 1.92 4.08 -5.17
C GLU A 14 2.43 5.42 -4.60
N GLY A 15 3.70 5.49 -4.23
CA GLY A 15 4.37 6.76 -3.92
C GLY A 15 4.96 7.43 -5.16
N PRO A 16 5.33 8.73 -5.11
CA PRO A 16 5.98 9.40 -6.22
C PRO A 16 7.38 8.80 -6.47
N GLY A 17 7.59 8.41 -7.73
CA GLY A 17 8.77 7.69 -8.20
C GLY A 17 8.41 6.49 -9.09
N ASP A 18 7.25 5.88 -8.85
CA ASP A 18 6.80 4.67 -9.54
C ASP A 18 5.74 5.00 -10.61
N VAL A 19 6.17 5.53 -11.75
CA VAL A 19 5.29 5.77 -12.90
C VAL A 19 5.14 4.50 -13.74
N ALA A 20 4.00 3.82 -13.64
CA ALA A 20 3.64 2.76 -14.57
C ALA A 20 3.49 3.33 -16.00
N LYS A 21 4.51 3.16 -16.83
CA LYS A 21 4.45 3.54 -18.25
C LYS A 21 3.53 2.57 -19.01
N ARG A 22 2.50 3.12 -19.66
CA ARG A 22 1.54 2.36 -20.46
C ARG A 22 2.15 1.96 -21.81
N ASP A 23 2.61 0.71 -21.95
CA ASP A 23 2.89 0.12 -23.26
C ASP A 23 1.56 -0.29 -23.92
N ARG A 24 1.21 0.37 -25.04
CA ARG A 24 0.00 0.10 -25.84
C ARG A 24 0.29 -0.74 -27.10
N THR A 25 1.43 -1.43 -27.19
CA THR A 25 1.74 -2.21 -28.38
C THR A 25 1.03 -3.57 -28.37
N ARG A 26 -0.03 -3.65 -29.19
CA ARG A 26 -0.84 -4.83 -29.58
C ARG A 26 -0.11 -6.18 -29.47
N ARG A 27 -0.61 -7.08 -28.61
CA ARG A 27 -0.45 -8.54 -28.74
C ARG A 27 -1.80 -9.25 -28.50
N PRO A 28 -2.10 -10.34 -29.21
CA PRO A 28 -3.41 -11.00 -29.16
C PRO A 28 -3.62 -11.70 -27.81
N ALA A 29 -4.86 -11.63 -27.32
CA ALA A 29 -5.30 -12.09 -26.01
C ALA A 29 -5.12 -13.62 -25.82
N LYS A 30 -4.12 -14.02 -25.01
CA LYS A 30 -4.05 -15.34 -24.36
C LYS A 30 -3.95 -15.25 -22.82
N TYR A 31 -3.98 -14.02 -22.29
CA TYR A 31 -3.93 -13.74 -20.87
C TYR A 31 -5.17 -12.92 -20.53
N SER A 32 -5.92 -13.32 -19.50
CA SER A 32 -6.86 -12.39 -18.85
C SER A 32 -6.07 -11.13 -18.54
N LEU A 33 -6.45 -10.03 -19.17
CA LEU A 33 -5.89 -8.72 -18.84
C LEU A 33 -6.46 -8.33 -17.49
N TYR A 34 -5.74 -8.63 -16.42
CA TYR A 34 -6.02 -8.04 -15.11
C TYR A 34 -5.89 -6.52 -15.26
N PHE A 35 -7.01 -5.81 -15.10
CA PHE A 35 -7.06 -4.36 -15.15
C PHE A 35 -7.01 -3.83 -13.72
N GLY A 36 -5.93 -3.13 -13.36
CA GLY A 36 -5.80 -2.40 -12.10
C GLY A 36 -6.12 -0.91 -12.24
N ILE A 37 -6.70 -0.32 -11.20
CA ILE A 37 -6.79 1.11 -10.95
C ILE A 37 -5.56 1.50 -10.11
N TYR A 38 -4.71 2.35 -10.65
CA TYR A 38 -3.53 2.85 -9.94
C TYR A 38 -3.81 4.27 -9.46
N ILE A 39 -3.52 4.53 -8.18
CA ILE A 39 -3.71 5.84 -7.58
C ILE A 39 -2.40 6.26 -6.95
N VAL A 40 -1.95 7.46 -7.26
CA VAL A 40 -0.70 8.02 -6.73
C VAL A 40 -1.06 9.31 -6.02
N PRO A 41 -1.44 9.24 -4.73
CA PRO A 41 -1.86 10.43 -4.00
C PRO A 41 -0.65 11.33 -3.73
N GLU A 42 -0.87 12.62 -3.89
CA GLU A 42 0.16 13.63 -3.62
C GLU A 42 0.37 13.80 -2.12
N GLY A 43 1.63 13.92 -1.70
CA GLY A 43 1.97 14.19 -0.31
C GLY A 43 1.68 15.64 0.07
N LEU A 44 1.46 15.88 1.36
CA LEU A 44 1.28 17.24 1.89
C LEU A 44 2.62 17.94 2.06
N ASP A 45 2.65 19.25 1.86
CA ASP A 45 3.80 20.09 2.22
C ASP A 45 3.84 20.30 3.74
N GLU A 46 4.90 19.82 4.36
CA GLU A 46 5.12 19.96 5.78
C GLU A 46 6.42 20.72 6.08
N GLY A 47 6.37 22.04 5.86
CA GLY A 47 7.48 22.93 6.17
C GLY A 47 8.58 22.91 5.09
N GLY A 48 8.20 22.81 3.82
CA GLY A 48 9.10 22.78 2.67
C GLY A 48 9.48 21.37 2.22
N TYR A 49 8.87 20.34 2.81
CA TYR A 49 9.09 18.94 2.46
C TYR A 49 7.75 18.26 2.17
N GLN A 50 7.60 17.77 0.95
CA GLN A 50 6.38 17.11 0.50
C GLN A 50 6.43 15.62 0.83
N GLY A 51 5.41 15.10 1.51
CA GLY A 51 5.37 13.69 1.91
C GLY A 51 4.14 13.26 2.70
N TRP A 52 4.20 12.08 3.31
CA TRP A 52 3.10 11.44 4.05
C TRP A 52 3.49 11.27 5.51
N ALA A 53 3.68 12.37 6.22
CA ALA A 53 4.01 12.30 7.65
C ALA A 53 2.85 11.75 8.49
N ASN A 54 1.62 11.80 7.95
CA ASN A 54 0.42 11.34 8.60
C ASN A 54 0.18 12.03 9.95
N LYS A 55 0.48 13.33 10.03
CA LYS A 55 0.23 14.15 11.22
C LYS A 55 -1.24 14.04 11.60
N ASN A 56 -1.50 13.68 12.86
CA ASN A 56 -2.84 13.50 13.41
C ASN A 56 -3.73 12.51 12.64
N GLY A 57 -3.17 11.61 11.82
CA GLY A 57 -3.95 10.64 11.03
C GLY A 57 -4.50 11.17 9.70
N GLN A 58 -4.14 12.38 9.27
CA GLN A 58 -4.73 13.04 8.10
C GLN A 58 -4.57 12.25 6.79
N ASP A 59 -3.45 11.56 6.59
CA ASP A 59 -3.18 10.78 5.38
C ASP A 59 -3.95 9.45 5.38
N VAL A 60 -4.19 8.87 6.57
CA VAL A 60 -5.09 7.71 6.73
C VAL A 60 -6.53 8.13 6.41
N ASP A 61 -7.00 9.24 6.97
CA ASP A 61 -8.35 9.74 6.74
C ASP A 61 -8.58 10.11 5.26
N PHE A 62 -7.57 10.72 4.62
CA PHE A 62 -7.59 10.96 3.18
C PHE A 62 -7.69 9.65 2.38
N THR A 63 -6.94 8.61 2.76
CA THR A 63 -6.99 7.30 2.09
C THR A 63 -8.39 6.68 2.20
N ASP A 64 -9.03 6.75 3.37
CA ASP A 64 -10.40 6.28 3.55
C ASP A 64 -11.41 7.04 2.67
N ALA A 65 -11.28 8.37 2.62
CA ALA A 65 -12.12 9.22 1.79
C ALA A 65 -11.95 8.90 0.30
N MET A 66 -10.70 8.74 -0.16
CA MET A 66 -10.35 8.39 -1.52
C MET A 66 -10.94 7.04 -1.95
N ILE A 67 -10.76 6.00 -1.12
CA ILE A 67 -11.33 4.67 -1.38
C ILE A 67 -12.86 4.76 -1.47
N THR A 68 -13.50 5.49 -0.55
CA THR A 68 -14.96 5.70 -0.54
C THR A 68 -15.42 6.39 -1.82
N THR A 69 -14.77 7.47 -2.24
CA THR A 69 -15.09 8.19 -3.48
C THR A 69 -15.00 7.27 -4.70
N LEU A 70 -13.96 6.44 -4.78
CA LEU A 70 -13.77 5.54 -5.91
C LEU A 70 -14.77 4.39 -5.90
N GLN A 71 -15.09 3.81 -4.74
CA GLN A 71 -16.10 2.75 -4.62
C GLN A 71 -17.50 3.24 -5.02
N ASN A 72 -17.80 4.53 -4.80
CA ASN A 72 -19.06 5.12 -5.23
C ASN A 72 -19.10 5.40 -6.75
N GLY A 73 -17.94 5.56 -7.39
CA GLY A 73 -17.84 5.90 -8.82
C GLY A 73 -17.48 4.74 -9.75
N LEU A 74 -16.92 3.65 -9.22
CA LEU A 74 -16.30 2.57 -9.99
C LEU A 74 -16.66 1.20 -9.40
N CYS A 75 -16.62 0.16 -10.24
CA CYS A 75 -16.73 -1.23 -9.81
C CYS A 75 -15.35 -1.74 -9.33
N ILE A 76 -15.11 -1.65 -8.02
CA ILE A 76 -13.88 -2.10 -7.36
C ILE A 76 -14.15 -3.40 -6.60
N ASP A 77 -13.29 -4.40 -6.76
CA ASP A 77 -13.31 -5.55 -5.86
C ASP A 77 -12.66 -5.16 -4.54
N GLN A 78 -13.49 -5.06 -3.50
CA GLN A 78 -13.04 -4.66 -2.17
C GLN A 78 -12.11 -5.71 -1.52
N ASN A 79 -12.06 -6.93 -2.05
CA ASN A 79 -11.14 -7.97 -1.60
C ASN A 79 -9.75 -7.86 -2.25
N LEU A 80 -9.56 -6.95 -3.22
CA LEU A 80 -8.33 -6.77 -4.00
C LEU A 80 -7.86 -5.31 -3.97
N ILE A 81 -7.85 -4.73 -2.76
CA ILE A 81 -7.27 -3.41 -2.50
C ILE A 81 -5.87 -3.60 -1.91
N PHE A 82 -4.88 -2.95 -2.50
CA PHE A 82 -3.47 -3.04 -2.12
C PHE A 82 -2.91 -1.65 -1.83
N SER A 83 -1.99 -1.58 -0.87
CA SER A 83 -1.18 -0.38 -0.64
C SER A 83 0.28 -0.74 -0.84
N LEU A 84 1.02 0.10 -1.56
CA LEU A 84 2.44 -0.05 -1.65
C LEU A 84 3.17 1.28 -1.68
N GLY A 85 4.46 1.24 -1.36
CA GLY A 85 5.28 2.42 -1.44
C GLY A 85 6.75 2.15 -1.21
N HIS A 86 7.54 3.15 -1.59
CA HIS A 86 8.97 3.22 -1.38
C HIS A 86 9.32 4.36 -0.40
N SER A 87 10.30 4.13 0.48
CA SER A 87 10.80 5.15 1.42
C SER A 87 9.66 5.77 2.25
N TYR A 88 9.36 7.06 2.09
CA TYR A 88 8.27 7.71 2.80
C TYR A 88 6.90 7.08 2.48
N GLY A 89 6.65 6.72 1.22
CA GLY A 89 5.44 6.01 0.83
C GLY A 89 5.36 4.62 1.47
N ALA A 90 6.50 3.96 1.68
CA ALA A 90 6.55 2.68 2.39
C ALA A 90 6.16 2.84 3.88
N GLY A 91 6.59 3.95 4.50
CA GLY A 91 6.14 4.35 5.83
C GLY A 91 4.63 4.57 5.90
N MET A 92 4.04 5.19 4.88
CA MET A 92 2.60 5.39 4.81
C MET A 92 1.84 4.08 4.59
N SER A 93 2.30 3.22 3.70
CA SER A 93 1.73 1.88 3.50
C SER A 93 1.77 1.03 4.77
N TYR A 94 2.85 1.13 5.54
CA TYR A 94 2.93 0.53 6.88
C TYR A 94 1.89 1.12 7.85
N ALA A 95 1.74 2.45 7.89
CA ALA A 95 0.73 3.11 8.72
C ALA A 95 -0.70 2.66 8.38
N LEU A 96 -1.00 2.51 7.08
CA LEU A 96 -2.27 1.99 6.58
C LEU A 96 -2.51 0.54 7.00
N ALA A 97 -1.50 -0.32 6.93
CA ALA A 97 -1.61 -1.70 7.42
C ALA A 97 -1.94 -1.76 8.92
N CYS A 98 -1.36 -0.86 9.72
CA CYS A 98 -1.67 -0.77 11.14
C CYS A 98 -3.11 -0.32 11.40
N ALA A 99 -3.52 0.78 10.75
CA ALA A 99 -4.76 1.49 11.04
C ALA A 99 -6.00 0.89 10.36
N ARG A 100 -5.83 0.23 9.20
CA ARG A 100 -6.91 -0.32 8.36
C ARG A 100 -6.62 -1.76 7.91
N PRO A 101 -6.30 -2.69 8.84
CA PRO A 101 -5.85 -4.05 8.50
C PRO A 101 -6.90 -4.89 7.74
N LYS A 102 -8.17 -4.48 7.76
CA LYS A 102 -9.26 -5.18 7.07
C LYS A 102 -9.57 -4.62 5.67
N ILE A 103 -9.03 -3.46 5.32
CA ILE A 103 -9.27 -2.83 4.01
C ILE A 103 -8.30 -3.39 2.96
N PHE A 104 -7.03 -3.56 3.34
CA PHE A 104 -5.99 -3.99 2.41
C PHE A 104 -5.86 -5.50 2.39
N ARG A 105 -5.94 -6.09 1.20
CA ARG A 105 -5.68 -7.51 0.98
C ARG A 105 -4.25 -7.88 1.27
N ALA A 106 -3.33 -7.02 0.83
CA ALA A 106 -1.91 -7.07 1.13
C ALA A 106 -1.28 -5.68 1.04
N VAL A 107 -0.11 -5.53 1.67
CA VAL A 107 0.68 -4.30 1.66
C VAL A 107 2.12 -4.62 1.24
N ALA A 108 2.70 -3.80 0.37
CA ALA A 108 4.10 -3.93 -0.04
C ALA A 108 4.94 -2.73 0.41
N ILE A 109 6.05 -3.02 1.10
CA ILE A 109 6.91 -2.03 1.74
C ILE A 109 8.30 -2.16 1.14
N ASN A 110 8.77 -1.12 0.45
CA ASN A 110 10.11 -1.07 -0.13
C ASN A 110 10.97 0.02 0.56
N SER A 111 12.07 -0.37 1.20
CA SER A 111 12.96 0.54 1.94
C SER A 111 12.21 1.41 2.96
N GLY A 112 11.33 0.79 3.77
CA GLY A 112 10.43 1.49 4.68
C GLY A 112 10.84 1.49 6.15
N ALA A 113 10.27 2.41 6.91
CA ALA A 113 10.41 2.53 8.36
C ALA A 113 9.12 3.05 8.99
N ASN A 114 8.99 2.98 10.32
CA ASN A 114 7.89 3.62 11.04
C ASN A 114 8.12 5.14 11.13
N ILE A 115 7.82 5.85 10.04
CA ILE A 115 7.99 7.31 9.91
C ILE A 115 6.67 8.06 9.69
N SER A 116 5.59 7.33 9.38
CA SER A 116 4.21 7.86 9.25
C SER A 116 3.30 7.39 10.40
N GLY A 117 3.90 6.82 11.45
CA GLY A 117 3.19 6.27 12.61
C GLY A 117 2.56 4.90 12.38
N CYS A 118 2.01 4.33 13.45
CA CYS A 118 1.27 3.07 13.42
C CYS A 118 0.20 3.13 14.52
N SER A 119 -1.06 3.33 14.14
CA SER A 119 -2.20 3.24 15.05
C SER A 119 -2.75 1.82 14.99
N GLY A 120 -2.78 1.11 16.12
CA GLY A 120 -3.11 -0.31 16.15
C GLY A 120 -1.90 -1.19 15.82
N GLY A 121 -1.93 -1.91 14.70
CA GLY A 121 -0.79 -2.73 14.27
C GLY A 121 -0.61 -4.05 15.02
N THR A 122 -1.71 -4.62 15.55
CA THR A 122 -1.74 -5.96 16.15
C THR A 122 -2.49 -6.98 15.30
N SER A 123 -3.27 -6.51 14.31
CA SER A 123 -4.03 -7.37 13.40
C SER A 123 -3.15 -7.92 12.28
N PRO A 124 -3.44 -9.14 11.77
CA PRO A 124 -2.73 -9.70 10.63
C PRO A 124 -3.03 -8.93 9.35
N VAL A 125 -2.01 -8.79 8.49
CA VAL A 125 -2.09 -8.26 7.12
C VAL A 125 -1.05 -8.99 6.28
N ALA A 126 -1.41 -9.43 5.07
CA ALA A 126 -0.43 -10.02 4.17
C ALA A 126 0.59 -8.96 3.73
N MET A 127 1.88 -9.29 3.78
CA MET A 127 2.96 -8.32 3.64
C MET A 127 4.01 -8.82 2.65
N TYR A 128 4.46 -7.92 1.78
CA TYR A 128 5.73 -8.03 1.06
C TYR A 128 6.67 -6.95 1.58
N ILE A 129 7.87 -7.31 2.02
CA ILE A 129 8.84 -6.35 2.56
C ILE A 129 10.18 -6.55 1.86
N GLN A 130 10.69 -5.47 1.28
CA GLN A 130 12.00 -5.40 0.66
C GLN A 130 12.78 -4.24 1.28
N HIS A 131 14.04 -4.47 1.66
CA HIS A 131 14.88 -3.42 2.24
C HIS A 131 16.35 -3.71 1.96
N SER A 132 17.12 -2.72 1.52
CA SER A 132 18.54 -2.88 1.25
C SER A 132 19.35 -2.97 2.54
N VAL A 133 20.30 -3.92 2.62
CA VAL A 133 21.25 -4.00 3.75
C VAL A 133 22.24 -2.84 3.78
N GLY A 134 22.39 -2.11 2.66
CA GLY A 134 23.28 -0.96 2.52
C GLY A 134 22.55 0.39 2.53
N ASP A 135 21.28 0.43 2.91
CA ASP A 135 20.52 1.68 3.02
C ASP A 135 21.11 2.56 4.13
N SER A 136 21.65 3.73 3.75
CA SER A 136 22.25 4.72 4.65
C SER A 136 21.26 5.78 5.14
N THR A 137 20.03 5.79 4.62
CA THR A 137 18.96 6.75 4.98
C THR A 137 18.01 6.13 5.99
N LEU A 138 17.48 4.94 5.70
CA LEU A 138 16.65 4.16 6.60
C LEU A 138 17.38 2.84 6.89
N PRO A 139 17.98 2.68 8.09
CA PRO A 139 18.81 1.52 8.37
C PRO A 139 17.99 0.23 8.30
N ILE A 140 18.63 -0.87 7.86
CA ILE A 140 17.98 -2.20 7.72
C ILE A 140 17.28 -2.68 9.00
N SER A 141 17.70 -2.22 10.18
CA SER A 141 17.03 -2.50 11.45
C SER A 141 15.59 -1.98 11.49
N ALA A 142 15.29 -0.88 10.81
CA ALA A 142 13.93 -0.34 10.73
C ALA A 142 13.01 -1.25 9.89
N GLY A 143 13.48 -1.71 8.72
CA GLY A 143 12.74 -2.69 7.92
C GLY A 143 12.54 -4.02 8.65
N ARG A 144 13.55 -4.47 9.41
CA ARG A 144 13.44 -5.66 10.27
C ARG A 144 12.40 -5.49 11.38
N ALA A 145 12.31 -4.32 12.00
CA ALA A 145 11.29 -4.05 13.03
C ALA A 145 9.86 -4.18 12.46
N ILE A 146 9.62 -3.68 11.25
CA ILE A 146 8.34 -3.85 10.55
C ILE A 146 8.07 -5.34 10.28
N ARG A 147 9.07 -6.06 9.73
CA ARG A 147 8.97 -7.51 9.48
C ARG A 147 8.60 -8.25 10.76
N ASP A 148 9.31 -8.02 11.85
CA ASP A 148 9.14 -8.76 13.11
C ASP A 148 7.74 -8.55 13.70
N GLN A 149 7.21 -7.32 13.60
CA GLN A 149 5.84 -7.01 13.99
C GLN A 149 4.84 -7.83 13.17
N PHE A 150 4.95 -7.86 11.84
CA PHE A 150 3.96 -8.55 11.01
C PHE A 150 4.15 -10.07 10.94
N VAL A 151 5.36 -10.58 11.16
CA VAL A 151 5.60 -12.01 11.46
C VAL A 151 4.80 -12.42 12.69
N LYS A 152 4.90 -11.64 13.78
CA LYS A 152 4.14 -11.87 15.01
C LYS A 152 2.63 -11.75 14.76
N ASN A 153 2.17 -10.69 14.12
CA ASN A 153 0.74 -10.45 13.88
C ASN A 153 0.11 -11.54 12.99
N ASN A 154 0.86 -12.05 12.02
CA ASN A 154 0.42 -13.11 11.11
C ASN A 154 0.56 -14.52 11.69
N GLY A 155 1.07 -14.66 12.92
CA GLY A 155 1.29 -15.96 13.56
C GLY A 155 2.36 -16.80 12.87
N CYS A 156 3.28 -16.17 12.13
CA CYS A 156 4.39 -16.85 11.47
C CYS A 156 5.50 -17.17 12.48
N THR A 157 6.24 -18.25 12.23
CA THR A 157 7.47 -18.52 12.99
C THR A 157 8.57 -17.52 12.58
N PRO A 158 9.26 -16.86 13.53
CA PRO A 158 10.35 -15.93 13.24
C PRO A 158 11.57 -16.56 12.57
#